data_AF-A0A261C5G8-F1
#
_entry.id   AF-A0A261C5G8-F1
#
_cell.length_a   1.000
_cell.length_b   1.000
_cell.length_c   1.000
_cell.angle_alpha   90.00
_cell.angle_beta   90.00
_cell.angle_gamma   90.00
#
_symmetry.space_group_name_H-M   'P 1'
#
loop_
_entity.id
_entity.type
_entity.pdbx_description
1 polymer ?
#
loop_
_entity_poly.entity_id
_entity_poly.type
_entity_poly.pdbx_seq_one_letter_code
_entity_poly.pdbx_strand_id
1 'polypeptide(L)'
;IIAERKAALESGEAEKSTSKRSMNFLDLMLSKTESNVFSEEDLRQEVDTFMFGGHDTTTTSCSWSCWNLAHNPDVQQKVYEELVEVCGEDPNEDITYEQANQLNYLDRVLRESKRIIAPVPAKFSILNEKVMIAHLVRNYRIEPMLKFDESLPCFEAVSKPSRGIPVKLTKRI
;
A
#
# COMPACT_ATOMS: atom_id res chain seq x y z
N ILE A 1 10.61 10.76 -14.94
CA ILE A 1 10.75 9.34 -14.50
C ILE A 1 11.38 8.47 -15.60
N ILE A 2 10.69 8.07 -16.67
CA ILE A 2 11.27 7.14 -17.69
C ILE A 2 12.55 7.71 -18.33
N ALA A 3 12.51 8.94 -18.85
CA ALA A 3 13.67 9.61 -19.45
C ALA A 3 14.84 9.79 -18.45
N GLU A 4 14.52 10.09 -17.20
CA GLU A 4 15.50 10.28 -16.12
C GLU A 4 16.17 8.96 -15.71
N ARG A 5 15.41 7.86 -15.68
CA ARG A 5 15.95 6.52 -15.39
C ARG A 5 16.75 5.95 -16.55
N LYS A 6 16.33 6.21 -17.79
CA LYS A 6 17.10 5.87 -18.99
C LYS A 6 18.45 6.59 -19.00
N ALA A 7 18.47 7.89 -18.70
CA ALA A 7 19.72 8.66 -18.56
C ALA A 7 20.64 8.12 -17.45
N ALA A 8 20.08 7.67 -16.32
CA ALA A 8 20.83 7.06 -15.22
C ALA A 8 21.39 5.65 -15.53
N LEU A 9 20.74 4.90 -16.42
CA LEU A 9 21.22 3.63 -16.94
C LEU A 9 22.35 3.84 -17.96
N GLU A 10 22.17 4.79 -18.89
CA GLU A 10 23.17 5.14 -19.90
C GLU A 10 24.45 5.77 -19.32
N SER A 11 24.34 6.49 -18.19
CA SER A 11 25.50 7.07 -17.49
C SER A 11 26.32 6.05 -16.68
N GLY A 12 25.88 4.80 -16.57
CA GLY A 12 26.52 3.75 -15.76
C GLY A 12 26.41 3.97 -14.24
N GLU A 13 25.64 4.97 -13.79
CA GLU A 13 25.38 5.20 -12.36
C GLU A 13 24.52 4.09 -11.74
N ALA A 14 23.64 3.47 -12.54
CA ALA A 14 22.81 2.34 -12.11
C ALA A 14 23.62 1.04 -11.87
N GLU A 15 24.67 0.78 -12.67
CA GLU A 15 25.48 -0.45 -12.58
C GLU A 15 26.35 -0.51 -11.32
N LYS A 16 26.77 0.63 -10.74
CA LYS A 16 27.55 0.65 -9.49
C LYS A 16 26.77 0.16 -8.27
N SER A 17 25.45 -0.03 -8.40
CA SER A 17 24.53 -0.36 -7.30
C SER A 17 23.80 -1.71 -7.46
N THR A 18 23.65 -2.26 -8.68
CA THR A 18 22.67 -3.31 -8.92
C THR A 18 23.25 -4.64 -9.41
N SER A 19 23.26 -5.64 -8.50
CA SER A 19 23.14 -7.04 -8.90
C SER A 19 21.84 -7.22 -9.69
N LYS A 20 21.77 -8.19 -10.63
CA LYS A 20 20.56 -8.56 -11.40
C LYS A 20 19.31 -8.79 -10.52
N ARG A 21 19.52 -9.01 -9.21
CA ARG A 21 18.52 -9.18 -8.15
C ARG A 21 17.89 -7.87 -7.64
N SER A 22 18.42 -6.70 -8.01
CA SER A 22 18.03 -5.38 -7.49
C SER A 22 17.48 -4.43 -8.57
N MET A 23 17.17 -4.93 -9.77
CA MET A 23 16.47 -4.13 -10.77
C MET A 23 15.03 -3.92 -10.36
N ASN A 24 14.59 -2.66 -10.33
CA ASN A 24 13.18 -2.35 -10.10
C ASN A 24 12.34 -2.66 -11.36
N PHE A 25 11.01 -2.59 -11.26
CA PHE A 25 10.11 -2.89 -12.37
C PHE A 25 10.42 -2.09 -13.64
N LEU A 26 10.72 -0.79 -13.51
CA LEU A 26 11.05 0.07 -14.66
C LEU A 26 12.39 -0.33 -15.29
N ASP A 27 13.40 -0.67 -14.49
CA ASP A 27 14.70 -1.11 -15.00
C ASP A 27 14.56 -2.43 -15.79
N LEU A 28 13.75 -3.36 -15.29
CA LEU A 28 13.45 -4.62 -15.99
C LEU A 28 12.76 -4.35 -17.34
N MET A 29 11.80 -3.43 -17.37
CA MET A 29 11.06 -3.09 -18.58
C MET A 29 11.96 -2.36 -19.60
N LEU A 30 12.83 -1.46 -19.15
CA LEU A 30 13.81 -0.76 -19.99
C LEU A 30 14.82 -1.72 -20.63
N SER A 31 15.30 -2.72 -19.89
CA SER A 31 16.18 -3.76 -20.45
C SER A 31 15.51 -4.60 -21.55
N LYS A 32 14.17 -4.68 -21.56
CA LYS A 32 13.39 -5.42 -22.56
C LYS A 32 13.15 -4.59 -23.83
N THR A 33 13.14 -3.27 -23.72
CA THR A 33 13.11 -2.34 -24.85
C THR A 33 14.40 -2.44 -25.67
N GLU A 34 15.55 -2.59 -25.01
CA GLU A 34 16.85 -2.81 -25.68
C GLU A 34 16.91 -4.12 -26.48
N SER A 35 16.18 -5.15 -26.03
CA SER A 35 16.02 -6.40 -26.77
C SER A 35 14.98 -6.36 -27.90
N ASN A 36 14.44 -5.18 -28.22
CA ASN A 36 13.45 -4.93 -29.27
C ASN A 36 12.12 -5.70 -29.07
N VAL A 37 11.79 -6.04 -27.82
CA VAL A 37 10.54 -6.75 -27.46
C VAL A 37 9.37 -5.78 -27.23
N PHE A 38 9.66 -4.54 -26.83
CA PHE A 38 8.68 -3.47 -26.61
C PHE A 38 9.14 -2.18 -27.27
N SER A 39 8.22 -1.39 -27.81
CA SER A 39 8.49 0.00 -28.17
C SER A 39 8.45 0.92 -26.94
N GLU A 40 8.95 2.15 -27.06
CA GLU A 40 8.85 3.13 -25.96
C GLU A 40 7.39 3.48 -25.62
N GLU A 41 6.49 3.49 -26.60
CA GLU A 41 5.06 3.73 -26.34
C GLU A 41 4.42 2.53 -25.64
N ASP A 42 4.76 1.29 -26.02
CA ASP A 42 4.29 0.09 -25.31
C ASP A 42 4.77 0.11 -23.84
N LEU A 43 6.03 0.48 -23.61
CA LEU A 43 6.58 0.63 -22.27
C LEU A 43 5.80 1.67 -21.46
N ARG A 44 5.50 2.83 -22.06
CA ARG A 44 4.72 3.88 -21.40
C ARG A 44 3.31 3.38 -21.04
N GLN A 45 2.65 2.67 -21.95
CA GLN A 45 1.31 2.13 -21.74
C GLN A 45 1.27 1.05 -20.66
N GLU A 46 2.26 0.15 -20.62
CA GLU A 46 2.34 -0.88 -19.58
C GLU A 46 2.63 -0.28 -18.20
N VAL A 47 3.49 0.75 -18.14
CA VAL A 47 3.75 1.49 -16.89
C VAL A 47 2.49 2.22 -16.42
N ASP A 48 1.79 2.92 -17.32
CA ASP A 48 0.53 3.61 -17.00
C ASP A 48 -0.52 2.62 -16.48
N THR A 49 -0.66 1.47 -17.13
CA THR A 49 -1.60 0.40 -16.74
C THR A 49 -1.26 -0.16 -15.35
N PHE A 50 0.02 -0.45 -15.08
CA PHE A 50 0.44 -0.98 -13.79
C PHE A 50 0.21 0.02 -12.65
N MET A 51 0.55 1.30 -12.88
CA MET A 51 0.37 2.36 -11.89
C MET A 51 -1.12 2.60 -11.60
N PHE A 52 -1.96 2.65 -12.65
CA PHE A 52 -3.40 2.80 -12.50
C PHE A 52 -4.02 1.64 -11.71
N GLY A 53 -3.69 0.39 -12.07
CA GLY A 53 -4.22 -0.79 -11.41
C GLY A 53 -3.78 -0.92 -9.95
N GLY A 54 -2.57 -0.48 -9.61
CA GLY A 54 -2.01 -0.57 -8.26
C GLY A 54 -2.43 0.57 -7.33
N HIS A 55 -2.49 1.81 -7.83
CA HIS A 55 -2.67 3.00 -7.00
C HIS A 55 -4.07 3.10 -6.40
N ASP A 56 -5.10 3.14 -7.24
CA ASP A 56 -6.47 3.43 -6.80
C ASP A 56 -7.02 2.30 -5.93
N THR A 57 -6.67 1.06 -6.26
CA THR A 57 -7.09 -0.14 -5.52
C THR A 57 -6.43 -0.20 -4.14
N THR A 58 -5.12 0.05 -4.05
CA THR A 58 -4.38 0.03 -2.78
C THR A 58 -4.80 1.17 -1.88
N THR A 59 -4.89 2.39 -2.40
CA THR A 59 -5.31 3.58 -1.63
C THR A 59 -6.72 3.41 -1.08
N THR A 60 -7.65 2.91 -1.90
CA THR A 60 -9.02 2.66 -1.46
C THR A 60 -9.07 1.56 -0.39
N SER A 61 -8.32 0.47 -0.57
CA SER A 61 -8.23 -0.60 0.44
C SER A 61 -7.71 -0.07 1.78
N CYS A 62 -6.60 0.66 1.76
CA CYS A 62 -6.00 1.21 2.97
C CYS A 62 -6.95 2.17 3.68
N SER A 63 -7.66 3.00 2.92
CA SER A 63 -8.65 3.93 3.46
C SER A 63 -9.74 3.17 4.22
N TRP A 64 -10.32 2.12 3.61
CA TRP A 64 -11.35 1.31 4.26
C TRP A 64 -10.83 0.50 5.45
N SER A 65 -9.59 0.00 5.37
CA SER A 65 -8.91 -0.65 6.49
C SER A 65 -8.76 0.31 7.68
N CYS A 66 -8.33 1.56 7.45
CA CYS A 66 -8.30 2.61 8.47
C CYS A 66 -9.70 2.90 9.03
N TRP A 67 -10.71 2.99 8.19
CA TRP A 67 -12.10 3.22 8.61
C TRP A 67 -12.63 2.13 9.54
N ASN A 68 -12.40 0.87 9.18
CA ASN A 68 -12.81 -0.28 9.97
C ASN A 68 -12.07 -0.31 11.31
N LEU A 69 -10.76 -0.03 11.31
CA LEU A 69 -9.97 0.08 12.54
C LEU A 69 -10.46 1.24 13.43
N ALA A 70 -10.88 2.36 12.84
CA ALA A 70 -11.40 3.49 13.59
C ALA A 70 -12.72 3.14 14.30
N HIS A 71 -13.59 2.38 13.64
CA HIS A 71 -14.87 1.93 14.20
C HIS A 71 -14.76 0.75 15.16
N ASN A 72 -13.59 0.11 15.26
CA ASN A 72 -13.36 -1.04 16.14
C ASN A 72 -12.12 -0.80 17.01
N PRO A 73 -12.22 0.06 18.06
CA PRO A 73 -11.07 0.46 18.87
C PRO A 73 -10.37 -0.71 19.59
N ASP A 74 -11.12 -1.76 19.95
CA ASP A 74 -10.58 -2.97 20.57
C ASP A 74 -9.72 -3.78 19.58
N VAL A 75 -10.12 -3.83 18.31
CA VAL A 75 -9.34 -4.44 17.22
C VAL A 75 -8.10 -3.60 16.94
N GLN A 76 -8.23 -2.27 16.88
CA GLN A 76 -7.09 -1.36 16.70
C GLN A 76 -6.05 -1.51 17.81
N GLN A 77 -6.51 -1.73 19.05
CA GLN A 77 -5.62 -1.95 20.19
C GLN A 77 -4.86 -3.28 20.07
N LYS A 78 -5.52 -4.37 19.67
CA LYS A 78 -4.86 -5.67 19.43
C LYS A 78 -3.85 -5.61 18.28
N VAL A 79 -4.16 -4.86 17.21
CA VAL A 79 -3.20 -4.61 16.12
C VAL A 79 -1.98 -3.84 16.63
N TYR A 80 -2.20 -2.81 17.47
CA TYR A 80 -1.09 -2.07 18.08
C TYR A 80 -0.22 -2.96 18.96
N GLU A 81 -0.80 -3.85 19.76
CA GLU A 81 -0.08 -4.82 20.59
C GLU A 81 0.78 -5.77 19.75
N GLU A 82 0.22 -6.34 18.68
CA GLU A 82 0.99 -7.17 17.73
C GLU A 82 2.15 -6.39 17.11
N LEU A 83 1.92 -5.12 16.73
CA LEU A 83 2.95 -4.28 16.13
C LEU A 83 4.10 -3.98 17.11
N VAL A 84 3.79 -3.74 18.38
CA VAL A 84 4.81 -3.54 19.41
C VAL A 84 5.60 -4.83 19.65
N GLU A 85 4.93 -5.98 19.69
CA GLU A 85 5.57 -7.28 19.89
C GLU A 85 6.53 -7.65 18.75
N VAL A 86 6.13 -7.42 17.50
CA VAL A 86 6.89 -7.83 16.31
C VAL A 86 7.90 -6.78 15.85
N CYS A 87 7.51 -5.51 15.86
CA CYS A 87 8.29 -4.41 15.29
C CYS A 87 9.01 -3.57 16.35
N GLY A 88 8.76 -3.79 17.65
CA GLY A 88 9.30 -2.99 18.75
C GLY A 88 8.46 -1.76 19.09
N GLU A 89 8.88 -1.00 20.09
CA GLU A 89 8.16 0.19 20.56
C GLU A 89 8.46 1.46 19.75
N ASP A 90 9.65 1.59 19.13
CA ASP A 90 10.03 2.80 18.40
C ASP A 90 9.29 2.88 17.05
N PRO A 91 8.37 3.84 16.88
CA PRO A 91 7.63 3.98 15.63
C PRO A 91 8.45 4.61 14.50
N ASN A 92 9.66 5.10 14.77
CA ASN A 92 10.58 5.63 13.76
C ASN A 92 11.45 4.53 13.11
N GLU A 93 11.45 3.31 13.67
CA GLU A 93 12.12 2.18 13.05
C GLU A 93 11.31 1.64 11.88
N ASP A 94 12.01 1.42 10.76
CA ASP A 94 11.42 0.86 9.56
C ASP A 94 10.94 -0.58 9.79
N ILE A 95 9.79 -0.91 9.19
CA ILE A 95 9.25 -2.27 9.24
C ILE A 95 9.94 -3.10 8.16
N THR A 96 10.67 -4.12 8.60
CA THR A 96 11.33 -5.06 7.69
C THR A 96 10.33 -6.01 7.02
N TYR A 97 10.74 -6.63 5.91
CA TYR A 97 9.93 -7.61 5.19
C TYR A 97 9.59 -8.83 6.07
N GLU A 98 10.56 -9.28 6.87
CA GLU A 98 10.41 -10.40 7.80
C GLU A 98 9.39 -10.09 8.89
N GLN A 99 9.47 -8.89 9.50
CA GLN A 99 8.50 -8.43 10.50
C GLN A 99 7.10 -8.31 9.89
N ALA A 100 6.95 -7.72 8.70
CA ALA A 100 5.66 -7.58 8.04
C ALA A 100 4.97 -8.93 7.74
N ASN A 101 5.76 -9.99 7.49
CA ASN A 101 5.24 -11.35 7.34
C ASN A 101 4.78 -11.98 8.65
N GLN A 102 5.27 -11.52 9.81
CA GLN A 102 4.88 -12.00 11.14
C GLN A 102 3.61 -11.33 11.68
N LEU A 103 3.17 -10.22 11.08
CA LEU A 103 1.93 -9.51 11.44
C LEU A 103 0.69 -10.29 10.95
N ASN A 104 0.33 -11.34 11.68
CA ASN A 104 -0.72 -12.30 11.33
C ASN A 104 -2.13 -11.80 11.68
N TYR A 105 -2.28 -11.11 12.80
CA TYR A 105 -3.53 -10.50 13.22
C TYR A 105 -3.89 -9.35 12.29
N LEU A 106 -2.94 -8.47 11.96
CA LEU A 106 -3.14 -7.43 10.95
C LEU A 106 -3.53 -8.04 9.60
N ASP A 107 -2.92 -9.16 9.17
CA ASP A 107 -3.34 -9.88 7.95
C ASP A 107 -4.83 -10.23 7.94
N ARG A 108 -5.33 -10.73 9.07
CA ARG A 108 -6.73 -11.10 9.24
C ARG A 108 -7.64 -9.87 9.20
N VAL A 109 -7.24 -8.77 9.83
CA VAL A 109 -8.00 -7.51 9.83
C VAL A 109 -8.10 -6.91 8.44
N LEU A 110 -7.00 -6.91 7.66
CA LEU A 110 -6.99 -6.42 6.28
C LEU A 110 -7.84 -7.31 5.36
N ARG A 111 -7.75 -8.64 5.52
CA ARG A 111 -8.59 -9.58 4.77
C ARG A 111 -10.07 -9.40 5.07
N GLU A 112 -10.42 -9.18 6.34
CA GLU A 112 -11.80 -8.94 6.74
C GLU A 112 -12.31 -7.60 6.22
N SER A 113 -11.47 -6.55 6.26
CA SER A 113 -11.79 -5.25 5.66
C SER A 113 -12.12 -5.39 4.18
N LYS A 114 -11.30 -6.14 3.43
CA LYS A 114 -11.52 -6.46 2.01
C LYS A 114 -12.73 -7.36 1.77
N ARG A 115 -13.11 -8.23 2.72
CA ARG A 115 -14.31 -9.07 2.62
C ARG A 115 -15.59 -8.23 2.70
N ILE A 116 -15.58 -7.21 3.56
CA ILE A 116 -16.71 -6.29 3.74
C ILE A 116 -16.78 -5.30 2.57
N ILE A 117 -15.63 -4.73 2.19
CA ILE A 117 -15.53 -3.74 1.12
C ILE A 117 -14.36 -4.13 0.22
N ALA A 118 -14.67 -4.73 -0.92
CA ALA A 118 -13.68 -5.08 -1.92
C ALA A 118 -13.54 -3.92 -2.93
N PRO A 119 -12.40 -3.20 -2.96
CA PRO A 119 -12.17 -2.17 -3.96
C PRO A 119 -12.21 -2.77 -5.38
N VAL A 120 -11.74 -4.01 -5.54
CA VAL A 120 -11.87 -4.84 -6.75
C VAL A 120 -12.23 -6.25 -6.31
N PRO A 121 -13.07 -7.03 -7.03
CA PRO A 121 -13.39 -8.42 -6.70
C PRO A 121 -12.19 -9.41 -6.66
N ALA A 122 -10.94 -8.93 -6.77
CA ALA A 122 -9.72 -9.72 -6.83
C ALA A 122 -8.78 -9.39 -5.65
N LYS A 123 -8.14 -10.44 -5.12
CA LYS A 123 -7.21 -10.35 -3.98
C LYS A 123 -5.88 -9.73 -4.41
N PHE A 124 -5.69 -8.42 -4.23
CA PHE A 124 -4.40 -7.76 -4.48
C PHE A 124 -3.71 -7.25 -3.20
N SER A 125 -2.38 -7.19 -3.32
CA SER A 125 -1.29 -7.00 -2.35
C SER A 125 -1.70 -6.63 -0.91
N ILE A 126 -1.48 -7.55 0.03
CA ILE A 126 -1.68 -7.31 1.47
C ILE A 126 -0.43 -6.70 2.11
N LEU A 127 0.77 -6.94 1.58
CA LEU A 127 2.02 -6.56 2.23
C LEU A 127 2.24 -5.04 2.30
N ASN A 128 2.05 -4.33 1.19
CA ASN A 128 2.21 -2.86 1.18
C ASN A 128 1.20 -2.19 2.09
N GLU A 129 -0.04 -2.69 2.08
CA GLU A 129 -1.09 -2.22 2.97
C GLU A 129 -0.77 -2.51 4.43
N LYS A 130 -0.19 -3.68 4.77
CA LYS A 130 0.30 -3.98 6.12
C LYS A 130 1.28 -2.92 6.59
N VAL A 131 2.28 -2.59 5.78
CA VAL A 131 3.31 -1.60 6.17
C VAL A 131 2.68 -0.22 6.40
N MET A 132 1.80 0.24 5.51
CA MET A 132 1.14 1.54 5.68
C MET A 132 0.22 1.59 6.90
N ILE A 133 -0.62 0.56 7.09
CA ILE A 133 -1.53 0.50 8.23
C ILE A 133 -0.75 0.31 9.54
N ALA A 134 0.32 -0.49 9.53
CA ALA A 134 1.22 -0.64 10.66
C ALA A 134 1.83 0.69 11.09
N HIS A 135 2.36 1.46 10.14
CA HIS A 135 2.89 2.79 10.42
C HIS A 135 1.83 3.71 11.05
N LEU A 136 0.63 3.75 10.48
CA LEU A 136 -0.48 4.56 11.00
C LEU A 136 -0.89 4.14 12.41
N VAL A 137 -1.06 2.84 12.68
CA VAL A 137 -1.50 2.34 13.98
C VAL A 137 -0.42 2.47 15.05
N ARG A 138 0.87 2.30 14.71
CA ARG A 138 1.99 2.54 15.65
C ARG A 138 2.03 3.99 16.11
N ASN A 139 1.85 4.93 15.17
CA ASN A 139 2.01 6.36 15.44
C ASN A 139 0.74 7.04 15.94
N TYR A 140 -0.44 6.54 15.55
CA TYR A 140 -1.70 7.24 15.76
C TYR A 140 -2.82 6.29 16.23
N ARG A 141 -3.70 6.84 17.07
CA ARG A 141 -5.05 6.37 17.29
C ARG A 141 -5.96 6.98 16.24
N ILE A 142 -6.68 6.13 15.52
CA ILE A 142 -7.58 6.54 14.44
C ILE A 142 -9.00 6.54 14.99
N GLU A 143 -9.70 7.67 14.87
CA GLU A 143 -11.09 7.84 15.30
C GLU A 143 -11.96 8.27 14.10
N PRO A 144 -13.17 7.72 13.95
CA PRO A 144 -14.02 8.07 12.82
C PRO A 144 -14.70 9.42 13.06
N MET A 145 -14.85 10.21 11.99
CA MET A 145 -15.59 11.48 12.07
C MET A 145 -17.06 11.37 11.63
N LEU A 146 -17.42 10.29 10.93
CA LEU A 146 -18.81 9.96 10.56
C LEU A 146 -19.16 8.59 11.11
N LYS A 147 -20.45 8.29 11.23
CA LYS A 147 -20.90 6.94 11.53
C LYS A 147 -20.80 6.03 10.30
N PHE A 148 -20.86 4.73 10.55
CA PHE A 148 -20.77 3.72 9.50
C PHE A 148 -21.89 3.85 8.45
N ASP A 149 -23.12 4.14 8.87
CA ASP A 149 -24.31 4.31 8.02
C ASP A 149 -24.28 5.61 7.20
N GLU A 150 -23.49 6.60 7.63
CA GLU A 150 -23.31 7.87 6.91
C GLU A 150 -22.26 7.76 5.78
N SER A 151 -21.51 6.65 5.72
CA SER A 151 -20.49 6.41 4.70
C SER A 151 -21.11 5.82 3.44
N LEU A 152 -21.57 6.69 2.55
CA LEU A 152 -22.19 6.28 1.30
C LEU A 152 -21.15 5.77 0.29
N PRO A 153 -21.22 4.49 -0.14
CA PRO A 153 -20.39 3.98 -1.21
C PRO A 153 -20.83 4.59 -2.54
N CYS A 154 -19.86 4.93 -3.38
CA CYS A 154 -20.09 5.30 -4.77
C CYS A 154 -19.77 4.08 -5.66
N PHE A 155 -20.68 3.76 -6.58
CA PHE A 155 -20.47 2.69 -7.57
C PHE A 155 -19.64 3.23 -8.73
N GLU A 156 -18.33 3.09 -8.62
CA GLU A 156 -17.38 3.16 -9.73
C GLU A 156 -16.75 1.77 -9.94
N ALA A 157 -15.83 1.63 -10.91
CA ALA A 157 -15.04 0.40 -11.08
C ALA A 157 -14.36 -0.06 -9.77
N VAL A 158 -14.15 0.89 -8.85
CA VAL A 158 -13.69 0.68 -7.50
C VAL A 158 -14.68 1.32 -6.50
N SER A 159 -15.17 0.55 -5.52
CA SER A 159 -16.06 1.09 -4.48
C SER A 159 -15.31 2.05 -3.56
N LYS A 160 -15.53 3.36 -3.76
CA LYS A 160 -14.95 4.43 -2.94
C LYS A 160 -16.04 5.25 -2.24
N PRO A 161 -15.79 5.82 -1.06
CA PRO A 161 -16.74 6.69 -0.41
C PRO A 161 -16.86 8.02 -1.16
N SER A 162 -18.08 8.49 -1.35
CA SER A 162 -18.39 9.68 -2.15
C SER A 162 -17.74 10.98 -1.66
N ARG A 163 -17.43 11.08 -0.36
CA ARG A 163 -16.80 12.25 0.28
C ARG A 163 -15.42 11.95 0.88
N GLY A 164 -14.81 10.83 0.49
CA GLY A 164 -13.64 10.29 1.17
C GLY A 164 -13.96 9.70 2.55
N ILE A 165 -12.93 9.33 3.30
CA ILE A 165 -13.05 8.71 4.63
C ILE A 165 -12.50 9.68 5.68
N PRO A 166 -13.34 10.54 6.27
CA PRO A 166 -12.88 11.51 7.25
C PRO A 166 -12.56 10.80 8.57
N VAL A 167 -11.28 10.79 8.93
CA VAL A 167 -10.79 10.25 10.20
C VAL A 167 -9.99 11.31 10.95
N LYS A 168 -10.05 11.24 12.28
CA LYS A 168 -9.20 12.02 13.17
C LYS A 168 -8.03 11.13 13.62
N LEU A 169 -6.81 11.62 13.42
CA LEU A 169 -5.59 10.99 13.90
C LEU A 169 -5.13 11.67 15.19
N THR A 170 -4.97 10.89 16.25
CA THR A 170 -4.43 11.36 17.53
C THR A 170 -3.12 10.63 17.80
N LYS A 171 -2.00 11.33 17.97
CA LYS A 171 -0.70 10.70 18.19
C LYS A 171 -0.71 9.80 19.44
N ARG A 172 -0.11 8.61 19.36
CA ARG A 172 0.12 7.76 20.54
C ARG A 172 1.29 8.34 21.35
N ILE A 173 1.11 8.42 22.67
CA ILE A 173 2.12 8.92 23.64
C ILE A 173 3.10 7.80 23.93
#